data_AF-A0A938JJC5-F1
#
_entry.id   AF-A0A938JJC5-F1
#
_cell.length_a   1.000
_cell.length_b   1.000
_cell.length_c   1.000
_cell.angle_alpha   90.00
_cell.angle_beta   90.00
_cell.angle_gamma   90.00
#
_symmetry.space_group_name_H-M   'P 1'
#
loop_
_entity.id
_entity.type
_entity.pdbx_description
1 polymer ?
#
loop_
_entity_poly.entity_id
_entity_poly.type
_entity_poly.pdbx_seq_one_letter_code
_entity_poly.pdbx_strand_id
1 'polypeptide(L)'
;ARVDTRTSRQFGEGISAVRAALGPKACAAVIALGTNGPVKPAQWKEMMAIVKRVPRVVVVNTYTRDHRRRRDGQQQYWMEQLNNDIKGLAKFKNVRVVDWYSAAAGNSSWLEPDGVHPNDSGSKQYVAMIAQALRQR
;
A
#
# COMPACT_ATOMS: atom_id res chain seq x y z
N ALA A 1 0.15 -9.56 16.83
CA ALA A 1 -0.15 -8.50 15.85
C ALA A 1 -1.58 -8.67 15.37
N ARG A 2 -2.30 -7.58 15.05
CA ARG A 2 -3.63 -7.67 14.41
C ARG A 2 -3.43 -7.52 12.90
N VAL A 3 -3.93 -8.48 12.13
CA VAL A 3 -3.88 -8.48 10.66
C VAL A 3 -5.31 -8.45 10.15
N ASP A 4 -5.61 -7.47 9.30
CA ASP A 4 -6.93 -7.28 8.71
C ASP A 4 -6.76 -7.01 7.21
N THR A 5 -6.98 -8.04 6.40
CA THR A 5 -6.88 -8.00 4.93
C THR A 5 -8.23 -8.39 4.32
N ARG A 6 -8.56 -7.80 3.17
CA ARG A 6 -9.79 -8.13 2.42
C ARG A 6 -9.60 -7.83 0.93
N THR A 7 -9.91 -8.81 0.09
CA THR A 7 -9.94 -8.65 -1.37
C THR A 7 -10.89 -7.52 -1.76
N SER A 8 -10.53 -6.73 -2.76
CA SER A 8 -11.35 -5.63 -3.30
C SER A 8 -11.70 -4.51 -2.30
N ARG A 9 -11.04 -4.44 -1.13
CA ARG A 9 -11.22 -3.33 -0.18
C ARG A 9 -10.92 -2.00 -0.85
N GLN A 10 -11.87 -1.08 -0.76
CA GLN A 10 -11.72 0.30 -1.18
C GLN A 10 -11.02 1.11 -0.09
N PHE A 11 -10.36 2.18 -0.50
CA PHE A 11 -9.51 2.95 0.40
C PHE A 11 -10.27 3.51 1.61
N GLY A 12 -11.48 4.03 1.40
CA GLY A 12 -12.34 4.57 2.46
C GLY A 12 -12.77 3.51 3.49
N GLU A 13 -12.97 2.27 3.07
CA GLU A 13 -13.26 1.16 3.99
C GLU A 13 -12.03 0.80 4.82
N GLY A 14 -10.84 0.92 4.23
CA GLY A 14 -9.58 0.78 4.94
C GLY A 14 -9.37 1.82 6.04
N ILE A 15 -9.78 3.07 5.81
CA ILE A 15 -9.80 4.12 6.85
C ILE A 15 -10.67 3.68 8.04
N SER A 16 -11.87 3.18 7.75
CA SER A 16 -12.79 2.70 8.78
C SER A 16 -12.20 1.51 9.57
N ALA A 17 -11.58 0.56 8.86
CA ALA A 17 -10.91 -0.58 9.47
C ALA A 17 -9.74 -0.18 10.38
N VAL A 18 -8.88 0.74 9.93
CA VAL A 18 -7.77 1.26 10.75
C VAL A 18 -8.31 1.97 11.98
N ARG A 19 -9.34 2.81 11.85
CA ARG A 19 -9.96 3.50 12.98
C ARG A 19 -10.51 2.53 14.04
N ALA A 20 -11.13 1.44 13.62
CA ALA A 20 -11.67 0.42 14.52
C ALA A 20 -10.57 -0.47 15.14
N ALA A 21 -9.43 -0.63 14.48
CA ALA A 21 -8.35 -1.51 14.91
C ALA A 21 -7.25 -0.82 15.72
N LEU A 22 -7.04 0.49 15.53
CA LEU A 22 -5.93 1.22 16.11
C LEU A 22 -6.16 1.48 17.60
N GLY A 23 -5.55 0.65 18.44
CA GLY A 23 -5.56 0.81 19.89
C GLY A 23 -4.44 1.75 20.40
N PRO A 24 -4.53 2.20 21.68
CA PRO A 24 -3.56 3.11 22.28
C PRO A 24 -2.14 2.54 22.41
N LYS A 25 -1.98 1.21 22.31
CA LYS A 25 -0.68 0.51 22.37
C LYS A 25 -0.09 0.22 20.98
N ALA A 26 -0.68 0.74 19.90
CA ALA A 26 -0.18 0.50 18.56
C ALA A 26 1.21 1.12 18.36
N CYS A 27 2.23 0.28 18.20
CA CYS A 27 3.61 0.72 17.94
C CYS A 27 3.93 0.84 16.46
N ALA A 28 3.18 0.13 15.60
CA ALA A 28 3.34 0.19 14.16
C ALA A 28 2.00 0.01 13.42
N ALA A 29 1.91 0.57 12.22
CA ALA A 29 0.80 0.36 11.27
C ALA A 29 1.38 0.11 9.87
N VAL A 30 0.79 -0.82 9.12
CA VAL A 30 1.12 -1.08 7.72
C VAL A 30 -0.10 -0.76 6.87
N ILE A 31 0.09 0.07 5.84
CA ILE A 31 -0.97 0.50 4.93
C ILE A 31 -0.61 0.03 3.53
N ALA A 32 -1.36 -0.94 3.04
CA ALA A 32 -1.22 -1.55 1.71
C ALA A 32 -2.58 -1.49 0.99
N LEU A 33 -2.98 -0.28 0.58
CA LEU A 33 -4.29 0.01 -0.02
C LEU A 33 -4.13 0.86 -1.28
N GLY A 34 -5.10 0.75 -2.20
CA GLY A 34 -5.20 1.61 -3.39
C GLY A 34 -5.11 0.89 -4.74
N THR A 35 -4.79 -0.42 -4.76
CA THR A 35 -4.82 -1.23 -5.99
C THR A 35 -6.22 -1.34 -6.61
N ASN A 36 -7.27 -1.16 -5.80
CA ASN A 36 -8.67 -1.42 -6.20
C ASN A 36 -9.41 -0.21 -6.78
N GLY A 37 -8.75 0.93 -6.96
CA GLY A 37 -9.35 2.09 -7.62
C GLY A 37 -8.81 3.42 -7.12
N PRO A 38 -9.39 4.53 -7.60
CA PRO A 38 -8.94 5.87 -7.27
C PRO A 38 -8.98 6.18 -5.78
N VAL A 39 -7.93 6.83 -5.29
CA VAL A 39 -7.83 7.34 -3.92
C VAL A 39 -7.89 8.85 -3.99
N LYS A 40 -8.84 9.45 -3.26
CA LYS A 40 -8.95 10.91 -3.20
C LYS A 40 -7.87 11.46 -2.25
N PRO A 41 -7.24 12.62 -2.53
CA PRO A 41 -6.27 13.22 -1.62
C PRO A 41 -6.80 13.41 -0.19
N ALA A 42 -8.10 13.72 -0.04
CA ALA A 42 -8.76 13.83 1.26
C ALA A 42 -8.76 12.52 2.06
N GLN A 43 -8.91 11.37 1.40
CA GLN A 43 -8.87 10.06 2.05
C GLN A 43 -7.46 9.76 2.58
N TRP A 44 -6.42 10.12 1.81
CA TRP A 44 -5.05 9.98 2.30
C TRP A 44 -4.77 10.89 3.49
N LYS A 45 -5.19 12.15 3.41
CA LYS A 45 -5.07 13.10 4.50
C LYS A 45 -5.75 12.57 5.78
N GLU A 46 -6.93 11.97 5.65
CA GLU A 46 -7.64 11.37 6.77
C GLU A 46 -6.88 10.17 7.35
N MET A 47 -6.45 9.22 6.50
CA MET A 47 -5.67 8.05 6.94
C MET A 47 -4.41 8.49 7.71
N MET A 48 -3.67 9.47 7.19
CA MET A 48 -2.46 9.99 7.84
C MET A 48 -2.75 10.71 9.16
N ALA A 49 -3.91 11.37 9.27
CA ALA A 49 -4.34 11.96 10.54
C ALA A 49 -4.61 10.89 11.62
N ILE A 50 -5.16 9.74 11.24
CA ILE A 50 -5.41 8.61 12.15
C ILE A 50 -4.10 8.01 12.63
N VAL A 51 -3.15 7.76 11.72
CA VAL A 51 -1.88 7.09 12.07
C VAL A 51 -0.76 8.04 12.51
N LYS A 52 -1.02 9.35 12.57
CA LYS A 52 -0.05 10.40 12.95
C LYS A 52 0.75 10.07 14.22
N ARG A 53 0.09 9.51 15.24
CA ARG A 53 0.70 9.21 16.55
C ARG A 53 1.31 7.81 16.63
N VAL A 54 1.18 7.02 15.57
CA VAL A 54 1.79 5.69 15.52
C VAL A 54 3.30 5.86 15.34
N PRO A 55 4.13 5.28 16.22
CA PRO A 55 5.59 5.45 16.17
C PRO A 55 6.22 5.03 14.84
N ARG A 56 5.65 4.01 14.17
CA ARG A 56 6.11 3.57 12.85
C ARG A 56 4.93 3.32 11.91
N VAL A 57 4.93 3.95 10.75
CA VAL A 57 3.92 3.76 9.70
C VAL A 57 4.63 3.28 8.45
N VAL A 58 4.33 2.08 7.99
CA VAL A 58 4.82 1.55 6.72
C VAL A 58 3.72 1.74 5.69
N VAL A 59 4.03 2.42 4.59
CA VAL A 59 3.09 2.60 3.47
C VAL A 59 3.67 1.89 2.25
N VAL A 60 2.88 1.02 1.64
CA VAL A 60 3.30 0.30 0.44
C VAL A 60 2.66 0.97 -0.77
N ASN A 61 3.47 1.41 -1.73
CA ASN A 61 2.93 1.92 -2.98
C ASN A 61 2.34 0.76 -3.83
N THR A 62 1.51 1.09 -4.80
CA THR A 62 0.66 0.10 -5.48
C THR A 62 1.18 -0.22 -6.87
N TYR A 63 1.01 -1.47 -7.30
CA TYR A 63 1.31 -1.93 -8.64
C TYR A 63 0.15 -2.75 -9.20
N THR A 64 -0.16 -2.56 -10.48
CA THR A 64 -1.03 -3.47 -11.24
C THR A 64 -0.76 -3.33 -12.73
N ARG A 65 -0.69 -4.46 -13.44
CA ARG A 65 -0.74 -4.54 -14.91
C ARG A 65 -2.12 -4.96 -15.42
N ASP A 66 -3.19 -4.80 -14.64
CA ASP A 66 -4.53 -5.23 -15.07
C ASP A 66 -4.97 -4.47 -16.34
N HIS A 67 -4.71 -5.08 -17.49
CA HIS A 67 -5.01 -4.55 -18.82
C HIS A 67 -6.52 -4.47 -19.07
N ARG A 68 -7.36 -5.15 -18.27
CA ARG A 68 -8.83 -5.03 -18.38
C ARG A 68 -9.30 -3.64 -18.00
N ARG A 69 -8.53 -2.92 -17.17
CA ARG A 69 -8.89 -1.59 -16.69
C ARG A 69 -8.38 -0.47 -17.61
N ARG A 70 -7.42 -0.75 -18.53
CA ARG A 70 -7.00 0.17 -19.61
C ARG A 70 -6.60 -0.60 -20.88
N ARG A 71 -7.32 -0.32 -21.98
CA ARG A 71 -7.10 -0.96 -23.31
C ARG A 71 -5.81 -0.54 -24.02
N ASP A 72 -5.19 0.57 -23.61
CA ASP A 72 -4.01 1.17 -24.26
C ASP A 72 -2.67 0.67 -23.69
N GLY A 73 -2.69 -0.27 -22.74
CA GLY A 73 -1.48 -0.78 -22.08
C GLY A 73 -0.78 0.21 -21.14
N GLN A 74 -1.37 1.39 -20.92
CA GLN A 74 -0.81 2.43 -20.05
C GLN A 74 -1.11 2.15 -18.58
N GLN A 75 -0.30 2.75 -17.70
CA GLN A 75 -0.50 2.73 -16.26
C GLN A 75 -1.90 3.25 -15.90
N GLN A 76 -2.54 2.64 -14.89
CA GLN A 76 -3.79 3.12 -14.35
C GLN A 76 -3.61 4.56 -13.83
N TYR A 77 -4.36 5.53 -14.35
CA TYR A 77 -4.14 6.96 -14.08
C TYR A 77 -4.14 7.29 -12.58
N TRP A 78 -4.99 6.61 -11.81
CA TRP A 78 -5.05 6.82 -10.37
C TRP A 78 -3.84 6.25 -9.63
N MET A 79 -3.20 5.22 -10.16
CA MET A 79 -2.03 4.59 -9.54
C MET A 79 -0.83 5.54 -9.58
N GLU A 80 -0.66 6.29 -10.67
CA GLU A 80 0.39 7.30 -10.75
C GLU A 80 0.19 8.39 -9.70
N GLN A 81 -1.01 9.00 -9.65
CA GLN A 81 -1.35 10.00 -8.64
C GLN A 81 -1.15 9.47 -7.22
N LEU A 82 -1.67 8.27 -6.95
CA LEU A 82 -1.56 7.60 -5.66
C LEU A 82 -0.10 7.38 -5.25
N ASN A 83 0.72 6.84 -6.16
CA ASN A 83 2.12 6.56 -5.86
C ASN A 83 2.94 7.85 -5.67
N ASN A 84 2.59 8.93 -6.38
CA ASN A 84 3.16 10.27 -6.16
C ASN A 84 2.79 10.81 -4.77
N ASP A 85 1.52 10.68 -4.36
CA ASP A 85 1.08 11.06 -3.01
C ASP A 85 1.84 10.27 -1.94
N ILE A 86 1.98 8.95 -2.12
CA ILE A 86 2.71 8.06 -1.20
C ILE A 86 4.20 8.44 -1.12
N LYS A 87 4.84 8.74 -2.26
CA LYS A 87 6.24 9.19 -2.30
C LYS A 87 6.42 10.47 -1.46
N GLY A 88 5.47 11.39 -1.53
CA GLY A 88 5.46 12.61 -0.72
C GLY A 88 5.38 12.38 0.79
N LEU A 89 4.98 11.18 1.25
CA LEU A 89 4.94 10.83 2.68
C LEU A 89 6.32 10.52 3.26
N ALA A 90 7.33 10.26 2.43
CA ALA A 90 8.70 9.97 2.90
C ALA A 90 9.32 11.13 3.70
N LYS A 91 8.74 12.34 3.64
CA LYS A 91 9.13 13.50 4.47
C LYS A 91 8.81 13.33 5.95
N PHE A 92 7.88 12.43 6.32
CA PHE A 92 7.49 12.20 7.71
C PHE A 92 8.44 11.19 8.36
N LYS A 93 9.08 11.58 9.47
CA LYS A 93 10.11 10.76 10.14
C LYS A 93 9.61 9.40 10.63
N ASN A 94 8.33 9.28 10.99
CA ASN A 94 7.73 8.02 11.42
C ASN A 94 7.21 7.17 10.25
N VAL A 95 7.25 7.67 9.01
CA VAL A 95 6.81 6.95 7.82
C VAL A 95 7.99 6.25 7.14
N ARG A 96 7.76 5.03 6.66
CA ARG A 96 8.64 4.29 5.75
C ARG A 96 7.82 3.89 4.53
N VAL A 97 8.30 4.25 3.35
CA VAL A 97 7.65 3.88 2.09
C VAL A 97 8.30 2.62 1.55
N VAL A 98 7.50 1.61 1.24
CA VAL A 98 7.93 0.39 0.56
C VAL A 98 7.59 0.54 -0.92
N ASP A 99 8.61 0.48 -1.77
CA ASP A 99 8.48 0.61 -3.23
C ASP A 99 8.17 -0.73 -3.90
N TRP A 100 6.98 -1.24 -3.64
CA TRP A 100 6.46 -2.43 -4.31
C TRP A 100 6.25 -2.20 -5.82
N TYR A 101 5.89 -0.97 -6.22
CA TYR A 101 5.72 -0.59 -7.62
C TYR A 101 6.92 -0.98 -8.47
N SER A 102 8.11 -0.47 -8.13
CA SER A 102 9.31 -0.75 -8.91
C SER A 102 9.72 -2.22 -8.83
N ALA A 103 9.57 -2.83 -7.66
CA ALA A 103 9.93 -4.24 -7.44
C ALA A 103 9.08 -5.20 -8.30
N ALA A 104 7.76 -5.04 -8.28
CA ALA A 104 6.84 -5.84 -9.09
C ALA A 104 6.95 -5.52 -10.58
N ALA A 105 7.17 -4.25 -10.95
CA ALA A 105 7.39 -3.85 -12.34
C ALA A 105 8.61 -4.53 -12.96
N GLY A 106 9.71 -4.64 -12.20
CA GLY A 106 10.94 -5.31 -12.64
C GLY A 106 10.90 -6.84 -12.58
N ASN A 107 9.89 -7.43 -11.92
CA ASN A 107 9.81 -8.87 -11.68
C ASN A 107 8.40 -9.40 -11.98
N SER A 108 7.98 -9.36 -13.26
CA SER A 108 6.63 -9.79 -13.64
C SER A 108 6.31 -11.25 -13.29
N SER A 109 7.33 -12.11 -13.14
CA SER A 109 7.17 -13.50 -12.68
C SER A 109 6.74 -13.63 -11.21
N TRP A 110 6.68 -12.53 -10.46
CA TRP A 110 6.16 -12.49 -9.10
C TRP A 110 4.65 -12.32 -9.03
N LEU A 111 3.99 -12.08 -10.16
CA LEU A 111 2.56 -11.85 -10.23
C LEU A 111 1.85 -13.05 -10.85
N GLU A 112 0.61 -13.25 -10.44
CA GLU A 112 -0.35 -14.10 -11.14
C GLU A 112 -0.63 -13.55 -12.55
N PRO A 113 -1.21 -14.36 -13.46
CA PRO A 113 -1.50 -13.94 -14.83
C PRO A 113 -2.39 -12.69 -14.94
N ASP A 114 -3.15 -12.35 -13.90
CA ASP A 114 -3.97 -11.14 -13.87
C ASP A 114 -3.18 -9.85 -13.67
N GLY A 115 -1.89 -9.95 -13.34
CA GLY A 115 -1.00 -8.80 -13.15
C GLY A 115 -1.33 -7.95 -11.92
N VAL A 116 -2.10 -8.49 -10.97
CA VAL A 116 -2.50 -7.81 -9.73
C VAL A 116 -2.01 -8.56 -8.50
N HIS A 117 -2.28 -9.86 -8.44
CA HIS A 117 -2.01 -10.65 -7.25
C HIS A 117 -0.56 -11.15 -7.27
N PRO A 118 0.20 -11.00 -6.18
CA PRO A 118 1.48 -11.69 -6.06
C PRO A 118 1.26 -13.20 -5.93
N ASN A 119 2.03 -14.00 -6.66
CA ASN A 119 2.09 -15.44 -6.44
C ASN A 119 2.91 -15.77 -5.18
N ASP A 120 3.22 -17.05 -4.93
CA ASP A 120 4.00 -17.47 -3.76
C ASP A 120 5.38 -16.80 -3.66
N SER A 121 6.08 -16.65 -4.79
CA SER A 121 7.38 -15.97 -4.82
C SER A 121 7.20 -14.48 -4.56
N GLY A 122 6.26 -13.84 -5.25
CA GLY A 122 5.96 -12.41 -5.05
C GLY A 122 5.53 -12.08 -3.63
N SER A 123 4.71 -12.93 -3.02
CA SER A 123 4.23 -12.77 -1.65
C SER A 123 5.37 -12.82 -0.62
N LYS A 124 6.34 -13.73 -0.82
CA LYS A 124 7.55 -13.79 0.02
C LYS A 124 8.36 -12.49 -0.07
N GLN A 125 8.53 -11.95 -1.28
CA GLN A 125 9.25 -10.69 -1.48
C GLN A 125 8.49 -9.50 -0.91
N TYR A 126 7.18 -9.42 -1.14
CA TYR A 126 6.29 -8.39 -0.61
C TYR A 126 6.39 -8.30 0.92
N VAL A 127 6.28 -9.44 1.60
CA VAL A 127 6.38 -9.53 3.06
C VAL A 127 7.80 -9.20 3.54
N ALA A 128 8.85 -9.65 2.83
CA ALA A 128 10.24 -9.35 3.19
C ALA A 128 10.51 -7.84 3.17
N MET A 129 10.02 -7.13 2.14
CA MET A 129 10.17 -5.68 2.02
C MET A 129 9.45 -4.93 3.16
N ILE A 130 8.22 -5.35 3.51
CA ILE A 130 7.48 -4.79 4.65
C ILE A 130 8.21 -5.06 5.97
N ALA A 131 8.68 -6.29 6.17
CA ALA A 131 9.40 -6.67 7.38
C ALA A 131 10.70 -5.89 7.55
N GLN A 132 11.42 -5.62 6.46
CA GLN A 132 12.61 -4.77 6.46
C GLN A 132 12.24 -3.34 6.87
N ALA A 133 11.21 -2.74 6.27
CA ALA A 133 10.74 -1.40 6.63
C ALA A 133 10.27 -1.29 8.09
N LEU A 134 9.69 -2.35 8.65
CA LEU A 134 9.30 -2.42 10.06
C LEU A 134 10.49 -2.48 11.03
N ARG A 135 11.63 -3.03 10.60
CA ARG A 135 12.84 -3.19 11.42
C ARG A 135 13.82 -2.02 11.33
N GLN A 136 13.76 -1.23 10.26
CA GLN A 136 14.58 -0.03 10.10
C GLN A 136 14.38 0.91 11.29
N ARG A 137 15.48 1.23 11.98
CA ARG A 137 15.49 2.13 13.14
C ARG A 137 15.25 3.57 12.70
#